data_AF-A0A1F4S4F4-F1
#
_entry.id   AF-A0A1F4S4F4-F1
#
_cell.length_a   1.000
_cell.length_b   1.000
_cell.length_c   1.000
_cell.angle_alpha   90.00
_cell.angle_beta   90.00
_cell.angle_gamma   90.00
#
_symmetry.space_group_name_H-M   'P 1'
#
loop_
_entity.id
_entity.type
_entity.pdbx_description
1 polymer ?
#
loop_
_entity_poly.entity_id
_entity_poly.type
_entity_poly.pdbx_seq_one_letter_code
_entity_poly.pdbx_strand_id
1 'polypeptide(L)'
;MNQVIVSLDKDYNLQDVSEVLNSMFHEKLNFAQYKVDKYKDLCSEFEKKHKIDSEQFLNKFENGETGDDADYFNWFAAKKGLDLWTKKLSILKSASIK
;
A
#
# COMPACT_ATOMS: atom_id res chain seq x y z
N MET A 1 23.52 -4.01 5.39
CA MET A 1 22.27 -4.78 5.64
C MET A 1 21.57 -4.06 6.78
N ASN A 2 20.36 -3.55 6.57
CA ASN A 2 19.65 -2.78 7.61
C ASN A 2 18.86 -3.74 8.50
N GLN A 3 18.86 -3.50 9.81
CA GLN A 3 18.17 -4.34 10.79
C GLN A 3 17.29 -3.47 11.69
N VAL A 4 16.17 -4.05 12.12
CA VAL A 4 15.25 -3.45 13.11
C VAL A 4 15.18 -4.42 14.29
N ILE A 5 15.36 -3.91 15.51
CA ILE A 5 15.35 -4.70 16.74
C ILE A 5 13.99 -4.53 17.42
N VAL A 6 13.39 -5.64 17.85
CA VAL A 6 12.15 -5.68 18.63
C VAL A 6 12.50 -6.02 20.08
N SER A 7 12.01 -5.21 21.02
CA SER A 7 12.17 -5.46 22.46
C SER A 7 10.88 -6.01 23.04
N LEU A 8 10.99 -7.02 23.90
CA LEU A 8 9.87 -7.64 24.60
C LEU A 8 9.88 -7.19 26.06
N ASP A 9 8.70 -6.98 26.63
CA ASP A 9 8.51 -6.60 28.04
C ASP A 9 8.70 -7.79 29.00
N LYS A 10 8.74 -9.02 28.46
CA LYS A 10 8.88 -10.27 29.20
C LYS A 10 9.77 -11.25 28.44
N ASP A 11 10.28 -12.21 29.19
CA ASP A 11 11.03 -13.34 28.65
C ASP A 11 10.07 -14.36 28.05
N TYR A 12 9.92 -14.29 26.73
CA TYR A 12 9.21 -15.29 25.93
C TYR A 12 10.21 -16.27 25.30
N ASN A 13 9.73 -17.47 24.99
CA ASN A 13 10.49 -18.41 24.16
C ASN A 13 10.70 -17.79 22.77
N LEU A 14 11.96 -17.72 22.31
CA LEU A 14 12.32 -17.11 21.03
C LEU A 14 11.68 -17.81 19.82
N GLN A 15 11.42 -19.11 19.91
CA GLN A 15 10.72 -19.86 18.87
C GLN A 15 9.27 -19.38 18.75
N ASP A 16 8.54 -19.26 19.87
CA ASP A 16 7.17 -18.77 19.89
C ASP A 16 7.09 -17.33 19.36
N VAL A 17 8.05 -16.48 19.77
CA VAL A 17 8.17 -15.10 19.26
C VAL A 17 8.39 -15.11 17.75
N SER A 18 9.32 -15.93 17.25
CA SER A 18 9.61 -16.02 15.83
C SER A 18 8.40 -16.49 15.02
N GLU A 19 7.66 -17.49 15.50
CA GLU A 19 6.44 -17.99 14.86
C GLU A 19 5.36 -16.91 14.77
N VAL A 20 5.13 -16.21 15.88
CA VAL A 20 4.16 -15.12 15.97
C VAL A 20 4.53 -13.95 15.04
N LEU A 21 5.80 -13.53 15.04
CA LEU A 21 6.27 -12.47 14.15
C LEU A 21 6.20 -12.88 12.67
N ASN A 22 6.59 -14.11 12.34
CA ASN A 22 6.50 -14.63 10.97
C ASN A 22 5.05 -14.70 10.50
N SER A 23 4.13 -15.18 11.33
CA SER A 23 2.70 -15.22 11.01
C SER A 23 2.15 -13.82 10.71
N MET A 24 2.38 -12.86 11.62
CA MET A 24 1.97 -11.46 11.42
C MET A 24 2.57 -10.86 10.16
N PHE A 25 3.82 -11.18 9.84
CA PHE A 25 4.50 -10.68 8.65
C PHE A 25 3.88 -11.20 7.36
N HIS A 26 3.60 -12.51 7.29
CA HIS A 26 2.94 -13.12 6.12
C HIS A 26 1.53 -12.59 5.93
N GLU A 27 0.76 -12.46 7.02
CA GLU A 27 -0.56 -11.82 6.98
C GLU A 27 -0.47 -10.39 6.46
N LYS A 28 0.52 -9.63 6.92
CA LYS A 28 0.69 -8.25 6.47
C LYS A 28 1.11 -8.14 5.02
N LEU A 29 1.95 -9.06 4.55
CA LEU A 29 2.37 -9.15 3.15
C LEU A 29 1.15 -9.44 2.25
N ASN A 30 0.34 -10.43 2.61
CA ASN A 30 -0.88 -10.78 1.89
C ASN A 30 -1.88 -9.60 1.88
N PHE A 31 -2.06 -8.95 3.03
CA PHE A 31 -2.94 -7.79 3.13
C PHE A 31 -2.46 -6.60 2.29
N ALA A 32 -1.15 -6.33 2.29
CA ALA A 32 -0.57 -5.27 1.48
C ALA A 32 -0.72 -5.55 -0.02
N GLN A 33 -0.51 -6.80 -0.45
CA GLN A 33 -0.74 -7.24 -1.83
C GLN A 33 -2.20 -7.04 -2.24
N TYR A 34 -3.15 -7.53 -1.43
CA TYR A 34 -4.59 -7.31 -1.65
C TYR A 34 -4.95 -5.83 -1.78
N LYS A 35 -4.39 -4.96 -0.93
CA LYS A 35 -4.63 -3.51 -0.99
C LYS A 35 -4.09 -2.90 -2.27
N VAL A 36 -2.88 -3.28 -2.69
CA VAL A 36 -2.30 -2.83 -3.98
C VAL A 36 -3.22 -3.22 -5.12
N ASP A 37 -3.65 -4.48 -5.18
CA ASP A 37 -4.48 -4.98 -6.28
C ASP A 37 -5.83 -4.25 -6.31
N LYS A 38 -6.48 -4.10 -5.15
CA LYS A 38 -7.73 -3.34 -5.04
C LYS A 38 -7.61 -1.89 -5.52
N TYR A 39 -6.55 -1.17 -5.13
CA TYR A 39 -6.38 0.22 -5.56
C TYR A 39 -5.98 0.33 -7.04
N LYS A 40 -5.24 -0.65 -7.58
CA LYS A 40 -4.99 -0.73 -9.03
C LYS A 40 -6.28 -0.89 -9.80
N ASP A 41 -7.17 -1.77 -9.35
CA ASP A 41 -8.47 -1.98 -10.00
C ASP A 41 -9.30 -0.70 -10.00
N LEU A 42 -9.41 -0.02 -8.84
CA LEU A 42 -10.11 1.27 -8.73
C LEU A 42 -9.53 2.34 -9.66
N CYS A 43 -8.20 2.46 -9.75
CA CYS A 43 -7.56 3.40 -10.67
C CYS A 43 -7.88 3.01 -12.13
N SER A 44 -7.80 1.73 -12.48
CA SER A 44 -8.07 1.26 -13.84
C SER A 44 -9.51 1.47 -14.28
N GLU A 45 -10.48 1.26 -13.38
CA GLU A 45 -11.89 1.54 -13.64
C GLU A 45 -12.13 3.03 -13.93
N PHE A 46 -11.48 3.90 -13.15
CA PHE A 46 -11.57 5.34 -13.36
C PHE A 46 -10.93 5.79 -14.67
N GLU A 47 -9.72 5.30 -14.98
CA GLU A 47 -9.03 5.58 -16.25
C GLU A 47 -9.89 5.16 -17.45
N LYS A 48 -10.56 4.00 -17.38
CA LYS A 48 -11.51 3.55 -18.41
C LYS A 48 -12.73 4.47 -18.50
N LYS A 49 -13.29 4.89 -17.37
CA LYS A 49 -14.47 5.76 -17.31
C LYS A 49 -14.20 7.14 -17.92
N HIS A 50 -13.06 7.74 -17.58
CA HIS A 50 -12.73 9.11 -17.97
C HIS A 50 -11.83 9.20 -19.22
N LYS A 51 -11.27 8.07 -19.69
CA LYS A 51 -10.32 7.97 -20.83
C LYS A 51 -9.09 8.86 -20.66
N ILE A 52 -8.62 9.00 -19.43
CA ILE A 52 -7.43 9.76 -19.05
C ILE A 52 -6.57 8.81 -18.21
N ASP A 53 -5.27 8.73 -18.49
CA ASP A 53 -4.36 7.94 -17.65
C ASP A 53 -4.07 8.64 -16.31
N SER A 54 -3.67 7.86 -15.30
CA SER A 54 -3.44 8.37 -13.95
C SER A 54 -2.39 9.49 -13.86
N GLU A 55 -1.40 9.54 -14.74
CA GLU A 55 -0.33 10.54 -14.69
C GLU A 55 -0.82 11.89 -15.21
N GLN A 56 -1.50 11.88 -16.36
CA GLN A 56 -2.18 13.05 -16.91
C GLN A 56 -3.23 13.60 -15.96
N PHE A 57 -4.01 12.72 -15.33
CA PHE A 57 -5.02 13.14 -14.36
C PHE A 57 -4.38 13.77 -13.13
N LEU A 58 -3.33 13.16 -12.57
CA LEU A 58 -2.65 13.68 -11.38
C LEU A 58 -2.15 15.11 -11.61
N ASN A 59 -1.52 15.36 -12.75
CA ASN A 59 -1.01 16.68 -13.10
C ASN A 59 -2.14 17.73 -13.16
N LYS A 60 -3.26 17.41 -13.83
CA LYS A 60 -4.42 18.30 -13.88
C LYS A 60 -5.02 18.55 -12.50
N PHE A 61 -5.13 17.51 -11.68
CA PHE A 61 -5.72 17.61 -10.35
C PHE A 61 -4.87 18.48 -9.41
N GLU A 62 -3.55 18.28 -9.43
CA GLU A 62 -2.62 19.05 -8.58
C GLU A 62 -2.49 20.52 -9.03
N ASN A 63 -2.74 20.83 -10.32
CA ASN A 63 -2.79 22.20 -10.84
C ASN A 63 -4.16 22.88 -10.66
N GLY A 64 -5.15 22.20 -10.09
CA GLY A 64 -6.51 22.72 -9.95
C GLY A 64 -7.26 22.86 -11.27
N GLU A 65 -6.82 22.15 -12.31
CA GLU A 65 -7.45 22.12 -13.63
C GLU A 65 -8.58 21.07 -13.72
N THR A 66 -8.73 20.25 -12.68
CA THR A 66 -9.89 19.38 -12.51
C THR A 66 -11.04 20.15 -11.89
N GLY A 67 -12.27 19.93 -12.38
CA GLY A 67 -13.47 20.42 -11.73
C GLY A 67 -13.69 19.83 -10.33
N ASP A 68 -14.87 20.08 -9.77
CA ASP A 68 -15.27 19.69 -8.41
C ASP A 68 -16.03 18.35 -8.36
N ASP A 69 -15.88 17.51 -9.40
CA ASP A 69 -16.53 16.21 -9.46
C ASP A 69 -16.03 15.30 -8.33
N ALA A 70 -16.96 14.76 -7.53
CA ALA A 70 -16.67 13.84 -6.44
C ALA A 70 -15.85 12.61 -6.90
N ASP A 71 -16.05 12.18 -8.15
CA ASP A 71 -15.29 11.08 -8.73
C ASP A 71 -13.79 11.36 -8.81
N TYR A 72 -13.40 12.63 -9.00
CA TYR A 72 -12.00 13.04 -9.09
C TYR A 72 -11.29 12.91 -7.74
N PHE A 73 -11.98 13.29 -6.67
CA PHE A 73 -11.48 13.09 -5.30
C PHE A 73 -11.40 11.61 -4.92
N ASN A 74 -12.40 10.81 -5.33
CA ASN A 74 -12.39 9.36 -5.12
C ASN A 74 -11.20 8.69 -5.81
N TRP A 75 -10.93 9.05 -7.06
CA TRP A 75 -9.74 8.58 -7.77
C TRP A 75 -8.45 9.04 -7.10
N PHE A 76 -8.35 10.30 -6.70
CA PHE A 76 -7.14 10.81 -6.05
C PHE A 76 -6.83 10.05 -4.76
N ALA A 77 -7.86 9.78 -3.95
CA ALA A 77 -7.74 8.93 -2.77
C ALA A 77 -7.29 7.51 -3.11
N ALA A 78 -7.83 6.90 -4.18
CA ALA A 78 -7.41 5.59 -4.66
C ALA A 78 -5.94 5.58 -5.13
N LYS A 79 -5.50 6.60 -5.88
CA LYS A 79 -4.13 6.74 -6.36
C LYS A 79 -3.13 6.91 -5.22
N LYS A 80 -3.42 7.78 -4.25
CA LYS A 80 -2.57 7.92 -3.04
C LYS A 80 -2.57 6.63 -2.21
N GLY A 81 -3.70 5.91 -2.17
CA GLY A 81 -3.79 4.57 -1.59
C GLY A 81 -2.85 3.58 -2.27
N LEU A 82 -2.87 3.53 -3.61
CA LEU A 82 -2.00 2.68 -4.41
C LEU A 82 -0.52 2.96 -4.12
N ASP A 83 -0.12 4.22 -4.12
CA ASP A 83 1.27 4.63 -3.89
C ASP A 83 1.75 4.21 -2.49
N LEU A 84 0.92 4.47 -1.47
CA LEU A 84 1.20 4.11 -0.09
C LEU A 84 1.37 2.59 0.08
N TRP A 85 0.44 1.80 -0.45
CA TRP A 85 0.46 0.35 -0.29
C TRP A 85 1.53 -0.32 -1.14
N THR A 86 1.87 0.24 -2.30
CA THR A 86 2.98 -0.22 -3.14
C THR A 86 4.31 -0.03 -2.39
N LYS A 87 4.52 1.12 -1.76
CA LYS A 87 5.70 1.36 -0.92
C LYS A 87 5.78 0.38 0.25
N LYS A 88 4.67 0.16 0.97
CA LYS A 88 4.61 -0.80 2.09
C LYS A 88 4.92 -2.23 1.62
N LEU A 89 4.32 -2.66 0.51
CA LEU A 89 4.55 -3.97 -0.06
C LEU A 89 6.01 -4.17 -0.50
N SER A 90 6.63 -3.15 -1.09
CA SER A 90 8.05 -3.19 -1.46
C SER A 90 8.96 -3.38 -0.23
N ILE A 91 8.67 -2.68 0.87
CA ILE A 91 9.38 -2.88 2.13
C ILE A 91 9.17 -4.30 2.66
N LEU A 92 7.92 -4.79 2.69
CA LEU A 92 7.61 -6.15 3.14
C LEU A 92 8.28 -7.22 2.27
N LYS A 93 8.30 -7.07 0.94
CA LYS A 93 8.96 -8.03 0.04
C LYS A 93 10.48 -8.05 0.16
N SER A 94 11.09 -6.98 0.65
CA SER A 94 12.55 -6.88 0.85
C SER A 94 12.99 -7.24 2.28
N ALA A 95 12.05 -7.42 3.20
CA ALA A 95 12.32 -7.80 4.57
C ALA A 95 12.21 -9.32 4.77
N SER A 96 12.94 -9.84 5.75
CA SER A 96 12.78 -11.18 6.29
C SER A 96 12.98 -11.15 7.80
N ILE A 97 12.27 -12.00 8.51
CA ILE A 97 12.43 -12.19 9.96
C ILE A 97 13.45 -13.32 10.14
N LYS A 98 14.49 -13.05 10.90
CA LYS A 98 15.57 -13.98 11.22
C LYS A 98 15.59 -14.29 12.71
#